data_AF-A0A1E2S1E9-F1
#
_entry.id   AF-A0A1E2S1E9-F1
#
_cell.length_a   1.000
_cell.length_b   1.000
_cell.length_c   1.000
_cell.angle_alpha   90.00
_cell.angle_beta   90.00
_cell.angle_gamma   90.00
#
_symmetry.space_group_name_H-M   'P 1'
#
loop_
_entity.id
_entity.type
_entity.pdbx_description
1 polymer ?
#
loop_
_entity_poly.entity_id
_entity_poly.type
_entity_poly.pdbx_seq_one_letter_code
_entity_poly.pdbx_strand_id
1 'polypeptide(L)' 'MKVDDKDQLGEPVGFTTCVEAGCVAPVTLDAGQIAKLSSAETLSINAENGSSSEPVKLTISLKGFDEARKRSAELME' A
#
# COMPACT_ATOMS: atom_id res chain seq x y z
N MET A 1 4.24 5.94 1.46
CA MET A 1 3.39 5.07 2.32
C MET A 1 4.22 4.67 3.54
N LYS A 2 3.64 4.16 4.63
CA LYS A 2 4.41 3.76 5.82
C LYS A 2 4.00 2.39 6.35
N VAL A 3 4.94 1.55 6.75
CA VAL A 3 4.65 0.32 7.49
C VAL A 3 4.74 0.58 8.99
N ASP A 4 3.75 0.08 9.74
CA ASP A 4 3.63 0.24 11.20
C ASP A 4 3.81 1.67 11.70
N ASP A 5 3.41 2.65 10.87
CA ASP A 5 3.57 4.09 11.06
C ASP A 5 5.01 4.61 11.25
N LYS A 6 6.01 3.76 11.04
CA LYS A 6 7.43 4.07 11.30
C LYS A 6 8.19 4.25 10.00
N ASP A 7 8.30 3.19 9.22
CA ASP A 7 9.21 3.14 8.08
C ASP A 7 8.51 3.57 6.81
N GLN A 8 9.10 4.53 6.10
CA GLN A 8 8.65 4.90 4.77
C GLN A 8 8.83 3.71 3.82
N LEU A 9 7.75 3.34 3.16
CA LEU A 9 7.69 2.37 2.09
C LEU A 9 7.57 3.11 0.75
N GLY A 10 8.66 3.12 0.00
CA GLY A 10 8.76 3.72 -1.32
C GLY A 10 8.59 5.24 -1.36
N GLU A 11 8.48 5.76 -2.58
CA GLU A 11 8.23 7.17 -2.85
C GLU A 11 6.71 7.47 -2.88
N PRO A 12 6.30 8.74 -2.71
CA PRO A 12 4.93 9.15 -2.93
C PRO A 12 4.48 8.83 -4.36
N VAL A 13 3.27 8.30 -4.50
CA VAL A 13 2.64 8.00 -5.80
C VAL A 13 1.41 8.88 -5.99
N GLY A 14 1.20 9.37 -7.20
CA GLY A 14 0.01 10.12 -7.58
C GLY A 14 -1.11 9.21 -8.07
N PHE A 15 -2.36 9.66 -7.95
CA PHE A 15 -3.48 9.01 -8.63
C PHE A 15 -3.37 9.25 -10.14
N THR A 16 -3.69 8.21 -10.93
CA THR A 16 -3.64 8.27 -12.41
C THR A 16 -5.01 8.47 -13.04
N THR A 17 -6.05 7.93 -12.41
CA THR A 17 -7.44 8.07 -12.87
C THR A 17 -8.40 7.80 -11.71
N CYS A 18 -9.66 8.19 -11.87
CA CYS A 18 -10.73 7.85 -10.94
C CYS A 18 -11.89 7.16 -11.69
N VAL A 19 -12.42 6.12 -11.07
CA VAL A 19 -13.54 5.30 -11.53
C VAL A 19 -14.63 5.27 -10.45
N GLU A 20 -15.77 4.62 -10.72
CA GLU A 20 -16.90 4.55 -9.77
C GLU A 20 -16.50 4.01 -8.39
N ALA A 21 -15.58 3.04 -8.34
CA ALA A 21 -15.09 2.46 -7.09
C ALA A 21 -14.07 3.35 -6.32
N GLY A 22 -13.50 4.37 -6.98
CA GLY A 22 -12.48 5.25 -6.39
C GLY A 22 -11.34 5.60 -7.33
N CYS A 23 -10.28 6.20 -6.78
CA CYS A 23 -9.11 6.61 -7.56
C CYS A 23 -7.99 5.56 -7.52
N VAL A 24 -7.34 5.36 -8.66
CA VAL A 24 -6.31 4.33 -8.86
C VAL A 24 -4.92 4.97 -8.80
N ALA A 25 -4.08 4.48 -7.90
CA ALA A 25 -2.67 4.81 -7.82
C ALA A 25 -1.81 3.63 -8.30
N PRO A 26 -0.88 3.82 -9.26
CA PRO A 26 0.02 2.78 -9.69
C PRO A 26 1.08 2.56 -8.62
N VAL A 27 1.10 1.37 -8.03
CA VAL A 27 2.08 1.00 -7.01
C VAL A 27 2.99 -0.08 -7.59
N THR A 28 4.29 0.11 -7.47
CA THR A 28 5.30 -0.90 -7.76
C THR A 28 6.08 -1.18 -6.49
N LEU A 29 6.25 -2.45 -6.17
CA LEU A 29 6.93 -2.90 -4.95
C LEU A 29 8.18 -3.69 -5.31
N ASP A 30 9.34 -3.22 -4.87
CA ASP A 30 10.59 -3.96 -5.00
C ASP A 30 10.69 -5.09 -3.95
N ALA A 31 11.65 -6.00 -4.11
CA ALA A 31 11.80 -7.15 -3.22
C ALA A 31 12.01 -6.76 -1.74
N GLY A 32 12.71 -5.66 -1.47
CA GLY A 32 12.93 -5.15 -0.12
C GLY A 32 11.66 -4.56 0.49
N GLN A 33 10.87 -3.85 -0.31
CA GLN A 33 9.56 -3.34 0.10
C GLN A 33 8.58 -4.47 0.40
N ILE A 34 8.55 -5.51 -0.43
CA ILE A 34 7.68 -6.66 -0.17
C ILE A 34 8.12 -7.41 1.10
N ALA A 35 9.43 -7.55 1.34
CA ALA A 35 9.94 -8.14 2.58
C ALA A 35 9.47 -7.35 3.83
N LYS A 36 9.49 -6.01 3.78
CA LYS A 36 8.95 -5.18 4.87
C LYS A 36 7.45 -5.39 5.09
N LEU A 37 6.68 -5.48 4.01
CA LEU A 37 5.24 -5.75 4.08
C LEU A 37 4.92 -7.13 4.67
N SER A 38 5.72 -8.15 4.33
CA SER A 38 5.60 -9.51 4.88
C SER A 38 5.81 -9.57 6.41
N SER A 39 6.57 -8.65 6.99
CA SER A 39 6.88 -8.62 8.43
C SER A 39 6.05 -7.62 9.23
N ALA A 40 5.34 -6.71 8.57
CA ALA A 40 4.62 -5.62 9.19
C ALA A 40 3.17 -6.01 9.54
N GLU A 41 2.56 -5.30 10.48
CA GLU A 41 1.16 -5.52 10.86
C GLU A 41 0.22 -4.60 10.09
N THR A 42 0.69 -3.40 9.75
CA THR A 42 -0.13 -2.37 9.12
C THR A 42 0.61 -1.61 8.02
N LEU A 43 -0.14 -1.22 6.98
CA LEU A 43 0.28 -0.27 5.95
C LEU A 43 -0.59 0.99 6.07
N SER A 44 0.04 2.11 6.39
CA SER A 44 -0.58 3.43 6.46
C SER A 44 -0.34 4.22 5.18
N ILE A 45 -1.41 4.73 4.60
CA ILE A 45 -1.43 5.60 3.42
C ILE A 45 -1.92 6.96 3.87
N ASN A 46 -1.08 7.98 3.67
CA ASN A 46 -1.49 9.37 3.84
C ASN A 46 -1.80 9.94 2.46
N ALA A 47 -2.99 10.48 2.30
CA ALA A 47 -3.47 11.16 1.12
C ALA A 47 -3.99 12.55 1.50
N GLU A 48 -4.30 13.37 0.51
CA GLU A 48 -4.91 14.68 0.69
C GLU A 48 -6.34 14.65 0.15
N ASN A 49 -7.28 15.26 0.88
CA ASN A 49 -8.62 15.52 0.37
C ASN A 49 -8.53 16.53 -0.79
N GLY A 50 -8.93 16.12 -2.00
CA GLY A 50 -8.82 16.99 -3.18
C GLY A 50 -9.67 18.26 -3.16
N SER A 51 -10.62 18.42 -2.22
CA SER A 51 -11.45 19.62 -2.09
C SER A 51 -11.02 20.54 -0.95
N SER A 52 -10.54 19.99 0.17
CA SER A 52 -10.20 20.77 1.37
C SER A 52 -8.71 20.82 1.69
N SER A 53 -7.88 20.07 0.97
CA SER A 53 -6.45 19.87 1.25
C SER A 53 -6.16 19.32 2.65
N GLU A 54 -7.15 18.74 3.32
CA GLU A 54 -6.96 18.11 4.62
C GLU A 54 -6.31 16.73 4.49
N PRO A 55 -5.42 16.35 5.41
CA PRO A 55 -4.78 15.04 5.38
C PRO A 55 -5.79 13.94 5.72
N VAL A 56 -5.81 12.89 4.90
CA VAL A 56 -6.59 11.67 5.11
C VAL A 56 -5.64 10.51 5.32
N LYS A 57 -5.76 9.83 6.46
CA LYS A 57 -4.99 8.63 6.75
C LYS A 57 -5.86 7.38 6.59
N LEU A 58 -5.43 6.47 5.73
CA LEU A 58 -6.02 5.16 5.53
C LEU A 58 -5.06 4.11 6.09
N THR A 59 -5.58 3.19 6.90
CA THR A 59 -4.79 2.10 7.48
C THR A 59 -5.29 0.77 6.96
N ILE A 60 -4.38 -0.02 6.40
CA ILE A 60 -4.62 -1.36 5.87
C ILE A 60 -3.96 -2.37 6.81
N SER A 61 -4.68 -3.41 7.20
CA SER A 61 -4.11 -4.55 7.93
C SER A 61 -3.32 -5.44 6.98
N LEU A 62 -2.11 -5.82 7.38
CA LEU A 62 -1.24 -6.74 6.65
C LEU A 62 -1.31 -8.18 7.19
N LYS A 63 -2.25 -8.46 8.10
CA LYS A 63 -2.48 -9.83 8.59
C LYS A 63 -2.80 -10.77 7.43
N GLY A 64 -1.96 -11.79 7.24
CA GLY A 64 -2.11 -12.80 6.17
C GLY A 64 -1.47 -12.40 4.84
N PHE A 65 -0.80 -11.24 4.75
CA PHE A 65 -0.19 -10.76 3.51
C PHE A 65 0.91 -11.71 2.99
N ASP A 66 1.79 -12.18 3.87
CA ASP A 66 2.90 -13.05 3.48
C ASP A 66 2.42 -14.40 2.96
N GLU A 67 1.43 -15.00 3.61
CA GLU A 67 0.79 -16.25 3.18
C GLU A 67 0.10 -16.09 1.83
N ALA A 68 -0.67 -15.02 1.64
CA ALA A 68 -1.35 -14.74 0.37
C ALA A 68 -0.34 -14.48 -0.77
N ARG A 69 0.76 -13.77 -0.49
CA ARG A 69 1.84 -13.54 -1.45
C ARG A 69 2.50 -14.85 -1.87
N LYS A 70 2.90 -15.69 -0.91
CA LYS A 70 3.50 -17.00 -1.19
C LYS A 70 2.57 -17.85 -2.06
N ARG A 71 1.28 -17.90 -1.69
CA ARG A 71 0.28 -18.63 -2.48
C ARG A 71 0.13 -18.08 -3.90
N SER A 72 0.19 -16.77 -4.07
CA SER A 72 0.13 -16.14 -5.40
C SER A 72 1.33 -16.52 -6.26
N ALA A 73 2.53 -16.63 -5.68
CA ALA A 73 3.73 -17.04 -6.40
C ALA A 73 3.64 -18.50 -6.89
N GLU A 74 3.12 -19.41 -6.05
CA GLU A 74 2.87 -20.82 -6.43
C GLU A 74 1.86 -20.98 -7.59
N LEU A 75 0.99 -19.99 -7.81
CA LEU A 75 -0.02 -20.02 -8.87
C LEU A 75 0.47 -19.45 -10.20
N MET A 76 1.66 -18.84 -10.22
CA MET A 76 2.26 -18.27 -11.44
C MET A 76 3.20 -19.26 -12.15
N GLU A 77 3.43 -20.43 -11.57
CA GLU A 77 4.15 -21.57 -12.16
C GLU A 77 3.21 -22.47 -12.98
#